data_AF-A0A749YXU8-F1
#
_entry.id   AF-A0A749YXU8-F1
#
_cell.length_a   1.000
_cell.length_b   1.000
_cell.length_c   1.000
_cell.angle_alpha   90.00
_cell.angle_beta   90.00
_cell.angle_gamma   90.00
#
_symmetry.space_group_name_H-M   'P 1'
#
loop_
_entity.id
_entity.type
_entity.pdbx_description
1 polymer ?
#
loop_
_entity_poly.entity_id
_entity_poly.type
_entity_poly.pdbx_seq_one_letter_code
_entity_poly.pdbx_strand_id
1 'polypeptide(L)'
;MEFFRPTELHEIIYLPFFSYLVPCGFPSPAADYIEQRIDLNELLVSHPSSTYFVKATGDSMIDAGINDGDLLVVDSSRTAEHGDIVIAAVGGEFTVKRLQLRPTVQLNPMNSAYSPIIVGSEDTLDVFGVVTFIVKAAS
;
A
#
# COMPACT_ATOMS: atom_id res chain seq x y z
N MET A 1 11.29 -26.57 -28.67
CA MET A 1 11.95 -26.12 -27.43
C MET A 1 11.83 -24.61 -27.43
N GLU A 2 10.78 -24.09 -26.81
CA GLU A 2 10.54 -22.64 -26.77
C GLU A 2 11.54 -22.00 -25.83
N PHE A 3 12.45 -21.21 -26.40
CA PHE A 3 13.34 -20.34 -25.65
C PHE A 3 12.50 -19.19 -25.11
N PHE A 4 12.27 -19.19 -23.79
CA PHE A 4 11.79 -18.00 -23.09
C PHE A 4 12.79 -16.86 -23.36
N ARG A 5 12.36 -15.84 -24.10
CA ARG A 5 13.14 -14.60 -24.23
C ARG A 5 13.12 -13.91 -22.86
N PRO A 6 14.27 -13.53 -22.29
CA PRO A 6 14.27 -12.65 -21.13
C PRO A 6 13.56 -11.36 -21.52
N THR A 7 12.60 -10.92 -20.72
CA THR A 7 11.86 -9.67 -20.93
C THR A 7 12.86 -8.53 -21.15
N GLU A 8 12.69 -7.81 -22.26
CA GLU A 8 13.44 -6.60 -22.59
C GLU A 8 13.35 -5.60 -21.41
N LEU A 9 14.48 -4.98 -21.06
CA LEU A 9 14.57 -3.96 -20.03
C LEU A 9 13.44 -2.94 -20.21
N HIS A 10 12.55 -2.82 -19.22
CA HIS A 10 11.54 -1.78 -19.25
C HIS A 10 12.27 -0.43 -19.24
N GLU A 11 12.06 0.38 -20.27
CA GLU A 11 12.61 1.72 -20.33
C GLU A 11 12.04 2.53 -19.16
N ILE A 12 12.91 3.06 -18.30
CA ILE A 12 12.49 3.89 -17.17
C ILE A 12 11.94 5.20 -17.74
N ILE A 13 10.62 5.38 -17.67
CA ILE A 13 9.95 6.59 -18.15
C ILE A 13 9.98 7.63 -17.04
N TYR A 14 10.90 8.59 -17.15
CA TYR A 14 10.90 9.77 -16.32
C TYR A 14 9.82 10.74 -16.79
N LEU A 15 8.77 10.92 -15.98
CA LEU A 15 7.72 11.88 -16.24
C LEU A 15 8.06 13.24 -15.61
N PRO A 16 7.62 14.37 -16.22
CA PRO A 16 7.77 15.67 -15.59
C PRO A 16 6.98 15.70 -14.28
N PHE A 17 7.67 16.10 -13.21
CA PHE A 17 7.12 16.32 -11.89
C PHE A 17 7.24 17.80 -11.55
N PHE A 18 6.09 18.40 -11.32
CA PHE A 18 6.01 19.77 -10.85
C PHE A 18 6.06 19.73 -9.32
N SER A 19 7.18 20.18 -8.74
CA SER A 19 7.39 20.18 -7.29
C SER A 19 6.50 21.18 -6.54
N TYR A 20 5.74 22.00 -7.27
CA TYR A 20 4.77 22.93 -6.71
C TYR A 20 3.49 22.19 -6.29
N LEU A 21 3.01 22.46 -5.08
CA LEU A 21 1.75 21.93 -4.59
C LEU A 21 0.59 22.62 -5.30
N VAL A 22 -0.14 21.91 -6.16
CA VAL A 22 -1.38 22.42 -6.75
C VAL A 22 -2.45 22.45 -5.66
N PRO A 23 -2.95 23.63 -5.26
CA PRO A 23 -3.99 23.69 -4.24
C PRO A 23 -5.27 23.08 -4.78
N CYS A 24 -5.96 22.27 -3.98
CA CYS A 24 -7.32 21.81 -4.27
C CYS A 24 -8.37 22.96 -4.19
N GLY A 25 -7.92 24.21 -4.02
CA GLY A 25 -8.74 25.42 -3.81
C GLY A 25 -8.37 26.55 -4.79
N PHE A 26 -8.41 27.82 -4.35
CA PHE A 26 -8.21 28.95 -5.26
C PHE A 26 -6.75 29.05 -5.75
N PRO A 27 -6.51 29.20 -7.07
CA PRO A 27 -5.15 29.23 -7.61
C PRO A 27 -4.45 30.55 -7.24
N SER A 28 -3.23 30.45 -6.70
CA SER A 28 -2.35 31.61 -6.57
C SER A 28 -1.48 31.77 -7.83
N PRO A 29 -1.47 32.94 -8.48
CA PRO A 29 -0.84 33.15 -9.79
C PRO A 29 0.69 33.33 -9.77
N ALA A 30 1.35 33.20 -8.62
CA ALA A 30 2.79 33.42 -8.49
C ALA A 30 3.50 32.11 -8.14
N ALA A 31 4.07 31.43 -9.14
CA ALA A 31 4.97 30.31 -8.92
C ALA A 31 6.06 30.29 -9.99
N ASP A 32 7.32 30.34 -9.55
CA ASP A 32 8.50 30.04 -10.36
C ASP A 32 8.54 28.53 -10.67
N TYR A 33 8.77 28.21 -11.94
CA TYR A 33 8.76 26.83 -12.44
C TYR A 33 10.11 26.17 -12.18
N ILE A 34 10.13 25.14 -11.34
CA ILE A 34 11.25 24.20 -11.24
C ILE A 34 10.71 22.86 -11.74
N GLU A 35 11.11 22.46 -12.93
CA GLU A 35 10.82 21.12 -13.47
C GLU A 35 11.78 20.11 -12.84
N GLN A 36 11.23 19.14 -12.11
CA GLN A 36 11.95 17.94 -11.70
C GLN A 36 11.41 16.75 -12.50
N ARG A 37 12.16 15.66 -12.56
CA ARG A 37 11.70 14.39 -13.13
C ARG A 37 11.40 13.44 -11.98
N ILE A 38 10.34 12.65 -12.11
CA ILE A 38 9.98 11.63 -11.11
C ILE A 38 9.92 10.25 -11.74
N ASP A 39 10.40 9.26 -11.00
CA ASP A 39 10.13 7.85 -11.20
C ASP A 39 9.23 7.37 -10.06
N LEU A 40 8.07 6.80 -10.39
CA LEU A 40 7.14 6.27 -9.41
C LEU A 40 7.71 5.05 -8.67
N ASN A 41 8.63 4.30 -9.30
CA ASN A 41 9.31 3.21 -8.63
C ASN A 41 10.22 3.75 -7.53
N GLU A 42 11.03 4.78 -7.81
CA GLU A 42 11.86 5.41 -6.77
C GLU A 42 11.02 6.05 -5.66
N LEU A 43 9.83 6.56 -5.99
CA LEU A 43 8.92 7.17 -5.01
C LEU A 43 8.23 6.13 -4.10
N LEU A 44 7.69 5.06 -4.70
CA LEU A 44 6.79 4.12 -4.02
C LEU A 44 7.50 2.86 -3.53
N VAL A 45 8.66 2.52 -4.10
CA VAL A 45 9.34 1.25 -3.88
C VAL A 45 10.70 1.48 -3.21
N SER A 46 10.73 1.35 -1.88
CA SER A 46 11.97 1.42 -1.10
C SER A 46 12.86 0.20 -1.29
N HIS A 47 12.26 -0.99 -1.38
CA HIS A 47 12.97 -2.27 -1.51
C HIS A 47 12.44 -3.07 -2.71
N PRO A 48 13.03 -2.92 -3.92
CA PRO A 48 12.50 -3.54 -5.14
C PRO A 48 12.36 -5.05 -5.09
N SER A 49 13.27 -5.74 -4.38
CA SER A 49 13.25 -7.19 -4.22
C SER A 49 12.20 -7.70 -3.24
N SER A 50 11.57 -6.80 -2.47
CA SER A 50 10.67 -7.13 -1.36
C SER A 50 9.41 -6.28 -1.37
N THR A 51 9.12 -5.62 -2.49
CA THR A 51 7.91 -4.82 -2.66
C THR A 51 7.04 -5.46 -3.73
N TYR A 52 5.75 -5.60 -3.44
CA TYR A 52 4.77 -6.13 -4.37
C TYR A 52 3.47 -5.34 -4.28
N PHE A 53 2.63 -5.49 -5.31
CA PHE A 53 1.37 -4.75 -5.44
C PHE A 53 0.19 -5.69 -5.31
N VAL A 54 -0.84 -5.27 -4.58
CA VAL A 54 -2.08 -6.04 -4.40
C VAL A 54 -3.28 -5.11 -4.58
N LYS A 55 -4.34 -5.61 -5.22
CA LYS A 55 -5.62 -4.88 -5.25
C LYS A 55 -6.41 -5.18 -3.98
N ALA A 56 -6.85 -4.13 -3.30
CA ALA A 56 -7.81 -4.25 -2.23
C ALA A 56 -9.18 -4.65 -2.78
N THR A 57 -9.92 -5.44 -2.00
CA THR A 57 -11.31 -5.76 -2.28
C THR A 57 -12.13 -5.67 -1.00
N GLY A 58 -13.38 -5.24 -1.14
CA GLY A 58 -14.29 -4.97 -0.04
C GLY A 58 -14.05 -3.60 0.62
N ASP A 59 -14.86 -3.32 1.63
CA ASP A 59 -14.96 -2.00 2.28
C ASP A 59 -14.49 -2.01 3.74
N SER A 60 -13.89 -3.10 4.23
CA SER A 60 -13.47 -3.23 5.63
C SER A 60 -12.40 -2.22 6.10
N MET A 61 -11.82 -1.44 5.19
CA MET A 61 -10.74 -0.50 5.44
C MET A 61 -11.03 0.93 4.92
N ILE A 62 -12.30 1.28 4.70
CA ILE A 62 -12.70 2.61 4.17
C ILE A 62 -12.22 3.79 5.02
N ASP A 63 -12.22 3.67 6.36
CA ASP A 63 -11.78 4.73 7.27
C ASP A 63 -10.25 4.90 7.23
N ALA A 64 -9.52 3.93 6.66
CA ALA A 64 -8.10 4.06 6.33
C ALA A 64 -7.86 4.58 4.91
N GLY A 65 -8.91 4.93 4.16
CA GLY A 65 -8.83 5.40 2.77
C GLY A 65 -8.66 4.29 1.73
N ILE A 66 -8.77 3.02 2.14
CA ILE A 66 -8.69 1.85 1.26
C ILE A 66 -10.10 1.45 0.83
N ASN A 67 -10.38 1.64 -0.45
CA ASN A 67 -11.62 1.28 -1.11
C ASN A 67 -11.42 0.02 -1.98
N ASP A 68 -12.53 -0.59 -2.36
CA ASP A 68 -12.52 -1.67 -3.34
C ASP A 68 -11.86 -1.20 -4.66
N GLY A 69 -10.92 -1.98 -5.16
CA GLY A 69 -10.19 -1.72 -6.40
C GLY A 69 -8.93 -0.87 -6.25
N ASP A 70 -8.66 -0.31 -5.07
CA ASP A 70 -7.42 0.42 -4.81
C ASP A 70 -6.19 -0.48 -4.94
N LEU A 71 -5.10 0.08 -5.45
CA LEU A 71 -3.82 -0.61 -5.54
C LEU A 71 -2.98 -0.30 -4.29
N LEU A 72 -2.63 -1.35 -3.56
CA LEU A 72 -1.78 -1.28 -2.38
C LEU A 72 -0.33 -1.60 -2.76
N VAL A 73 0.59 -0.77 -2.29
CA VAL A 73 2.03 -1.03 -2.36
C VAL A 73 2.46 -1.64 -1.03
N VAL A 74 3.03 -2.85 -1.07
CA VAL A 74 3.31 -3.65 0.11
C VAL A 74 4.79 -3.96 0.18
N ASP A 75 5.43 -3.67 1.31
CA ASP A 75 6.82 -3.99 1.58
C ASP A 75 6.91 -5.14 2.60
N SER A 76 7.44 -6.29 2.16
CA SER A 76 7.63 -7.48 2.98
C SER A 76 8.95 -7.50 3.76
N SER A 77 9.88 -6.58 3.47
CA SER A 77 11.14 -6.46 4.22
C SER A 77 10.94 -5.72 5.54
N ARG A 78 9.87 -4.92 5.63
CA ARG A 78 9.51 -4.17 6.84
C ARG A 78 8.94 -5.09 7.90
N THR A 79 9.48 -4.98 9.11
CA THR A 79 8.85 -5.58 10.30
C THR A 79 7.60 -4.79 10.63
N ALA A 80 6.45 -5.47 10.71
CA ALA A 80 5.18 -4.82 11.02
C ALA A 80 5.14 -4.35 12.48
N GLU A 81 4.77 -3.09 12.68
CA GLU A 81 4.66 -2.47 14.00
C GLU A 81 3.19 -2.28 14.42
N HIS A 82 3.01 -1.93 15.70
CA HIS A 82 1.68 -1.65 16.21
C HIS A 82 1.08 -0.42 15.50
N GLY A 83 -0.10 -0.61 14.91
CA GLY A 83 -0.85 0.43 14.22
C GLY A 83 -0.63 0.44 12.70
N ASP A 84 0.28 -0.37 12.18
CA ASP A 84 0.53 -0.49 10.74
C ASP A 84 -0.64 -1.17 10.02
N ILE A 85 -0.83 -0.82 8.75
CA ILE A 85 -1.72 -1.56 7.87
C ILE A 85 -0.91 -2.70 7.26
N VAL A 86 -1.35 -3.92 7.45
CA VAL A 86 -0.63 -5.12 7.03
C VAL A 86 -1.48 -6.00 6.14
N ILE A 87 -0.81 -6.74 5.25
CA ILE A 87 -1.38 -7.94 4.66
C ILE A 87 -1.02 -9.09 5.60
N ALA A 88 -2.04 -9.70 6.19
CA ALA A 88 -1.89 -10.85 7.07
C ALA A 88 -2.74 -12.02 6.58
N ALA A 89 -2.32 -13.25 6.86
CA ALA A 89 -3.15 -14.42 6.77
C ALA A 89 -3.52 -14.93 8.15
N VAL A 90 -4.80 -15.23 8.34
CA VAL A 90 -5.34 -15.88 9.53
C VAL A 90 -6.15 -17.08 9.07
N GLY A 91 -5.83 -18.28 9.55
CA GLY A 91 -6.51 -19.51 9.12
C GLY A 91 -6.32 -19.83 7.62
N GLY A 92 -5.29 -19.28 6.98
CA GLY A 92 -5.00 -19.46 5.55
C GLY A 92 -5.69 -18.44 4.61
N GLU A 93 -6.49 -17.52 5.13
CA GLU A 93 -7.14 -16.48 4.33
C GLU A 93 -6.42 -15.14 4.48
N PHE A 94 -6.11 -14.50 3.35
CA PHE A 94 -5.46 -13.19 3.31
C PHE A 94 -6.44 -12.06 3.62
N THR A 95 -6.02 -11.13 4.46
CA THR A 95 -6.78 -9.93 4.79
C THR A 95 -5.89 -8.71 4.93
N VAL A 96 -6.44 -7.55 4.62
CA VAL A 96 -5.82 -6.25 4.87
C VAL A 96 -6.47 -5.65 6.11
N LYS A 97 -5.68 -5.45 7.16
CA LYS A 97 -6.16 -4.95 8.44
C LYS A 97 -5.10 -4.10 9.13
N ARG A 98 -5.54 -3.30 10.09
CA ARG A 98 -4.63 -2.57 10.98
C ARG A 98 -4.15 -3.51 12.08
N LEU A 99 -2.85 -3.78 12.11
CA LEU A 99 -2.21 -4.62 13.10
C LEU A 99 -2.23 -3.93 14.46
N GLN A 100 -2.72 -4.63 15.47
CA GLN A 100 -2.58 -4.23 16.86
C GLN A 100 -1.83 -5.33 17.60
N LEU A 101 -0.68 -4.98 18.19
CA LEU A 101 0.13 -5.93 18.96
C LEU A 101 -0.14 -5.88 20.47
N ARG A 102 -0.79 -4.83 20.97
CA ARG A 102 -0.97 -4.54 22.40
C ARG A 102 -2.33 -3.87 22.63
N PRO A 103 -3.05 -4.14 23.73
CA PRO A 103 -2.70 -5.09 24.80
C PRO A 103 -2.80 -6.56 24.36
N THR A 104 -3.62 -6.85 23.35
CA THR A 104 -3.76 -8.15 22.71
C THR A 104 -3.47 -8.03 21.22
N VAL A 105 -3.03 -9.14 20.62
CA VAL A 105 -2.79 -9.23 19.17
C VAL A 105 -4.14 -9.34 18.47
N GLN A 106 -4.46 -8.35 17.63
CA GLN A 106 -5.68 -8.36 16.82
C GLN A 106 -5.48 -7.64 15.50
N LEU A 107 -6.28 -8.03 14.52
CA LEU A 107 -6.40 -7.38 13.23
C LEU A 107 -7.68 -6.55 13.21
N ASN A 108 -7.52 -5.24 13.25
CA ASN A 108 -8.63 -4.32 13.32
C ASN A 108 -9.06 -3.90 11.91
N PRO A 109 -10.35 -4.04 11.54
CA PRO A 109 -10.90 -3.34 10.40
C PRO A 109 -10.91 -1.83 10.69
N MET A 110 -10.86 -1.04 9.63
CA MET A 110 -11.05 0.40 9.65
C MET A 110 -12.40 0.70 8.99
N ASN A 111 -13.44 0.07 9.53
CA ASN A 111 -14.84 0.26 9.16
C ASN A 111 -15.71 -0.20 10.33
N SER A 112 -16.57 0.69 10.83
CA SER A 112 -17.43 0.44 11.99
C SER A 112 -18.44 -0.71 11.81
N ALA A 113 -18.70 -1.15 10.58
CA ALA A 113 -19.58 -2.28 10.28
C ALA A 113 -18.91 -3.66 10.52
N TYR A 114 -17.59 -3.70 10.71
CA TYR A 114 -16.83 -4.94 10.84
C TYR A 114 -16.24 -5.10 12.24
N SER A 115 -16.15 -6.35 12.71
CA SER A 115 -15.58 -6.66 14.03
C SER A 115 -14.08 -6.96 13.94
N PRO A 116 -13.27 -6.57 14.95
CA PRO A 116 -11.88 -6.99 15.06
C PRO A 116 -11.70 -8.51 15.08
N ILE A 117 -10.65 -8.98 14.43
CA ILE A 117 -10.25 -10.39 14.47
C ILE A 117 -9.19 -10.53 15.57
N ILE A 118 -9.58 -11.14 16.69
CA ILE A 118 -8.67 -11.42 17.79
C ILE A 118 -7.86 -12.66 17.42
N VAL A 119 -6.53 -12.54 17.43
CA VAL A 119 -5.63 -13.68 17.19
C VAL A 119 -5.40 -14.35 18.54
N GLY A 120 -5.95 -15.55 18.71
CA GLY A 120 -5.74 -16.36 19.92
C GLY A 120 -4.34 -16.97 19.96
N SER A 121 -3.98 -17.53 21.11
CA SER A 121 -2.68 -18.19 21.30
C SER A 121 -2.48 -19.44 20.43
N GLU A 122 -3.57 -20.01 19.91
CA GLU A 122 -3.56 -21.19 19.04
C GLU A 122 -3.66 -20.82 17.56
N ASP A 123 -3.94 -19.55 17.24
CA ASP A 123 -4.07 -19.06 15.88
C ASP A 123 -2.70 -18.69 15.31
N THR A 124 -2.45 -19.09 14.07
CA THR A 124 -1.27 -18.65 13.32
C THR A 124 -1.59 -17.32 12.62
N LEU A 125 -0.90 -16.25 13.02
CA LEU A 125 -0.90 -14.97 12.32
C LEU A 125 0.38 -14.86 11.49
N ASP A 126 0.23 -14.93 10.18
CA ASP A 126 1.33 -14.71 9.24
C ASP A 126 1.21 -13.32 8.63
N VAL A 127 2.22 -12.46 8.82
CA VAL A 127 2.26 -11.13 8.19
C VAL A 127 3.14 -11.21 6.95
N PHE A 128 2.57 -10.87 5.80
CA PHE A 128 3.24 -10.94 4.50
C PHE A 128 3.90 -9.62 4.11
N GLY A 129 3.46 -8.51 4.70
CA GLY A 129 4.10 -7.22 4.53
C GLY A 129 3.27 -6.06 5.03
N VAL A 130 3.91 -4.89 5.05
CA VAL A 130 3.32 -3.63 5.49
C VAL A 130 2.89 -2.83 4.26
N VAL A 131 1.65 -2.34 4.26
CA VAL A 131 1.15 -1.43 3.23
C VAL A 131 1.79 -0.06 3.43
N THR A 132 2.54 0.40 2.44
CA THR A 132 3.30 1.67 2.47
C THR A 132 2.58 2.79 1.73
N PHE A 133 1.92 2.46 0.62
CA PHE A 133 1.16 3.42 -0.19
C PHE A 133 -0.16 2.83 -0.67
N ILE A 134 -1.14 3.72 -0.86
CA ILE A 134 -2.43 3.43 -1.48
C ILE A 134 -2.51 4.28 -2.75
N VAL A 135 -2.54 3.61 -3.91
CA VAL A 135 -2.66 4.26 -5.22
C VAL A 135 -4.12 4.15 -5.67
N LYS A 136 -4.76 5.30 -5.75
CA LYS A 136 -6.19 5.43 -6.07
C LYS A 136 -6.36 6.14 -7.41
N ALA A 137 -7.15 5.55 -8.30
CA ALA A 137 -7.58 6.25 -9.50
C ALA A 137 -8.62 7.31 -9.11
N ALA A 138 -8.41 8.55 -9.56
CA ALA A 138 -9.47 9.55 -9.51
C ALA A 138 -10.48 9.24 -10.62
N SER A 139 -11.70 8.85 -10.25
CA SER A 139 -12.83 8.63 -11.14
C SER A 139 -14.00 9.52 -10.76
#